data_AF-A0A855S7M8-F1
#
_entry.id   AF-A0A855S7M8-F1
#
_cell.length_a   1.000
_cell.length_b   1.000
_cell.length_c   1.000
_cell.angle_alpha   90.00
_cell.angle_beta   90.00
_cell.angle_gamma   90.00
#
_symmetry.space_group_name_H-M   'P 1'
#
loop_
_entity.id
_entity.type
_entity.pdbx_description
1 polymer ?
#
loop_
_entity_poly.entity_id
_entity_poly.type
_entity_poly.pdbx_seq_one_letter_code
_entity_poly.pdbx_strand_id
1 'polypeptide(L)' 'MPVWGADNRDDTNVTPQWQPNSVYHSGDSVNYQGHIYQAKWLSQDDKPDHENSPWKLTQ' A
#
# COMPACT_ATOMS: atom_id res chain seq x y z
N MET A 1 -17.53 -34.06 -14.51
CA MET A 1 -16.68 -33.71 -13.35
C MET A 1 -15.86 -32.47 -13.71
N PRO A 2 -16.20 -31.27 -13.21
CA PRO A 2 -15.42 -30.07 -13.44
C PRO A 2 -14.62 -29.68 -12.19
N VAL A 3 -13.31 -29.50 -12.34
CA VAL A 3 -12.47 -28.85 -11.33
C VAL A 3 -12.60 -27.34 -11.52
N TRP A 4 -13.54 -26.71 -10.83
CA TRP A 4 -13.53 -25.25 -10.64
C TRP A 4 -12.55 -24.92 -9.52
N GLY A 5 -11.27 -25.24 -9.76
CA GLY A 5 -10.20 -24.58 -9.03
C GLY A 5 -10.08 -23.19 -9.65
N ALA A 6 -10.85 -22.24 -9.11
CA ALA A 6 -10.59 -20.83 -9.34
C ALA A 6 -9.12 -20.62 -9.02
N ASP A 7 -8.30 -20.48 -10.06
CA ASP A 7 -6.99 -19.89 -9.91
C ASP A 7 -7.31 -18.49 -9.42
N ASN A 8 -7.18 -18.31 -8.10
CA ASN A 8 -7.28 -17.05 -7.40
C ASN A 8 -6.11 -16.19 -7.85
N ARG A 9 -6.08 -15.86 -9.15
CA ARG A 9 -5.34 -14.74 -9.66
C ARG A 9 -6.00 -13.56 -9.01
N ASP A 10 -5.47 -13.22 -7.85
CA ASP A 10 -5.47 -11.88 -7.32
C ASP A 10 -4.71 -11.03 -8.36
N ASP A 11 -5.35 -10.84 -9.53
CA ASP A 11 -5.00 -9.85 -10.56
C ASP A 11 -5.39 -8.44 -10.06
N THR A 12 -5.87 -8.35 -8.83
CA THR A 12 -5.98 -7.10 -8.12
C THR A 12 -4.56 -6.61 -7.88
N ASN A 13 -4.23 -5.57 -8.61
CA ASN A 13 -3.22 -4.59 -8.23
C ASN A 13 -3.62 -3.95 -6.88
N VAL A 14 -3.68 -4.76 -5.82
CA VAL A 14 -4.01 -4.34 -4.47
C VAL A 14 -2.74 -3.78 -3.87
N THR A 15 -2.64 -2.47 -3.94
CA THR A 15 -1.74 -1.70 -3.11
C THR A 15 -1.90 -2.19 -1.66
N PRO A 16 -0.83 -2.69 -1.01
CA PRO A 16 -0.93 -3.24 0.32
C PRO A 16 -1.45 -2.17 1.29
N GLN A 17 -2.31 -2.57 2.23
CA GLN A 17 -2.74 -1.63 3.27
C GLN A 17 -1.52 -1.17 4.09
N TRP A 18 -1.44 0.13 4.39
CA TRP A 18 -0.37 0.68 5.21
C TRP A 18 -0.34 -0.01 6.58
N GLN A 19 0.86 -0.44 6.99
CA GLN A 19 1.10 -1.07 8.28
C GLN A 19 2.16 -0.28 9.06
N PRO A 20 1.92 0.02 10.35
CA PRO A 20 2.87 0.74 11.18
C PRO A 20 4.19 -0.03 11.40
N ASN A 21 4.12 -1.36 11.46
CA ASN A 21 5.29 -2.22 11.65
C ASN A 21 6.07 -2.53 10.36
N SER A 22 5.67 -1.96 9.22
CA SER A 22 6.33 -2.17 7.93
C SER A 22 7.28 -1.03 7.60
N VAL A 23 8.41 -1.40 7.00
CA VAL A 23 9.38 -0.45 6.44
C VAL A 23 9.06 -0.27 4.97
N TYR A 24 8.78 0.96 4.58
CA TYR A 24 8.46 1.35 3.22
C TYR A 24 9.58 2.19 2.64
N HIS A 25 10.02 1.82 1.44
CA HIS A 25 11.12 2.50 0.76
C HIS A 25 10.57 3.59 -0.16
N SER A 26 11.43 4.52 -0.58
CA SER A 26 11.06 5.51 -1.60
C SER A 26 10.50 4.82 -2.85
N GLY A 27 9.33 5.24 -3.32
CA GLY A 27 8.62 4.64 -4.45
C GLY A 27 7.60 3.57 -4.07
N ASP A 28 7.59 3.12 -2.81
CA ASP A 28 6.59 2.16 -2.33
C ASP A 28 5.21 2.80 -2.20
N SER A 29 4.15 2.05 -2.50
CA SER A 29 2.77 2.53 -2.49
C SER A 29 1.93 1.69 -1.54
N VAL A 30 1.16 2.37 -0.70
CA VAL A 30 0.29 1.77 0.31
C VAL A 30 -1.13 2.33 0.22
N ASN A 31 -2.13 1.51 0.54
CA ASN A 31 -3.49 1.98 0.73
C ASN A 31 -3.71 2.38 2.21
N TYR A 32 -4.08 3.62 2.47
CA TYR A 32 -4.48 4.07 3.80
C TYR A 32 -5.83 4.78 3.71
N GLN A 33 -6.82 4.29 4.46
CA GLN A 33 -8.19 4.83 4.45
C GLN A 33 -8.85 4.91 3.05
N GLY A 34 -8.50 4.01 2.13
CA GLY A 34 -9.02 4.03 0.76
C GLY A 34 -8.25 4.93 -0.20
N HIS A 35 -7.26 5.67 0.29
CA HIS A 35 -6.36 6.51 -0.49
C HIS A 35 -5.03 5.81 -0.73
N ILE A 36 -4.45 6.03 -1.91
CA ILE A 36 -3.12 5.49 -2.21
C ILE A 36 -2.07 6.56 -1.88
N TYR A 37 -1.12 6.17 -1.04
CA TYR A 37 0.02 6.99 -0.67
C TYR A 37 1.30 6.35 -1.17
N GLN A 38 2.18 7.17 -1.73
CA GLN A 38 3.49 6.77 -2.19
C GLN A 38 4.58 7.37 -1.29
N ALA A 39 5.47 6.53 -0.76
CA ALA A 39 6.60 6.95 0.04
C ALA A 39 7.60 7.76 -0.81
N LYS A 40 7.90 8.99 -0.40
CA LYS A 40 8.91 9.85 -1.03
C LYS A 40 10.32 9.47 -0.57
N TRP A 41 10.47 9.00 0.66
CA TRP A 41 11.70 8.49 1.26
C TRP A 41 11.38 7.33 2.22
N LEU A 42 12.42 6.68 2.77
CA LEU A 42 12.27 5.58 3.73
C LEU A 42 11.36 6.02 4.89
N SER A 43 10.27 5.28 5.09
CA SER A 43 9.26 5.52 6.11
C SER A 43 8.96 4.22 6.84
N GLN A 44 8.98 4.26 8.17
CA GLN A 44 8.67 3.12 9.03
C GLN A 44 7.83 3.67 10.18
N ASP A 45 6.67 3.07 10.43
CA ASP A 45 5.72 3.49 11.48
C ASP A 45 5.11 4.90 11.32
N ASP A 46 5.50 5.65 10.29
CA ASP A 46 4.99 7.00 10.06
C ASP A 46 3.66 6.98 9.30
N LYS A 47 2.64 7.62 9.87
CA LYS A 47 1.29 7.68 9.29
C LYS A 47 1.27 8.67 8.13
N PRO A 48 0.64 8.32 6.99
CA PRO A 48 0.49 9.22 5.85
C PRO A 48 -0.45 10.43 6.06
N ASP A 49 -1.10 10.53 7.23
CA ASP A 49 -2.15 11.49 7.55
C ASP A 49 -1.65 12.86 8.07
N HIS A 50 -0.34 13.14 8.03
CA HIS A 50 0.22 14.42 8.48
C HIS A 50 0.83 15.24 7.33
N GLU A 51 0.75 16.56 7.42
CA GLU A 51 1.22 17.51 6.37
C GLU A 51 2.73 17.38 6.05
N ASN A 52 3.52 16.90 7.01
CA ASN A 52 4.97 16.70 6.89
C ASN A 52 5.36 15.22 6.78
N SER A 53 4.41 14.34 6.47
CA SER A 53 4.65 12.91 6.33
C SER A 53 5.57 12.60 5.13
N PRO A 54 6.33 11.50 5.20
CA PRO A 54 7.12 10.97 4.09
C PRO A 54 6.26 10.45 2.94
N TRP A 55 4.94 10.51 3.08
CA TRP A 55 3.96 9.96 2.18
C TRP A 55 3.35 11.04 1.29
N LYS A 56 3.23 10.75 0.01
CA LYS A 56 2.55 11.59 -0.97
C LYS A 56 1.24 10.93 -1.36
N LEU A 57 0.12 11.59 -1.14
CA LEU A 57 -1.15 11.18 -1.72
C LEU A 57 -1.03 11.19 -3.24
N THR A 58 -1.19 10.02 -3.87
CA THR A 58 -1.15 9.90 -5.33
C THR A 58 -2.52 9.77 -5.95
N GLN A 59 -3.55 9.44 -5.17
CA GLN A 59 -4.89 9.13 -5.67
C GLN A 59 -6.01 9.55 -4.73
#